data_AF-A0A9D7SVE5-F1
#
_entry.id   AF-A0A9D7SVE5-F1
#
_cell.length_a   1.000
_cell.length_b   1.000
_cell.length_c   1.000
_cell.angle_alpha   90.00
_cell.angle_beta   90.00
_cell.angle_gamma   90.00
#
_symmetry.space_group_name_H-M   'P 1'
#
loop_
_entity.id
_entity.type
_entity.pdbx_description
1 polymer ?
#
loop_
_entity_poly.entity_id
_entity_poly.type
_entity_poly.pdbx_seq_one_letter_code
_entity_poly.pdbx_strand_id
1 'polypeptide(L)'
;MIILFLIMIMAACQSSPKNEYKLSDERMAHLMLDLQLAEVALPDLSPLQQDSIRLLFKKRIEEVYQLSYEEIKSEMDLLQTDPKKLKLIIDRAKQMADSIQ
;
A
#
# COMPACT_ATOMS: atom_id res chain seq x y z
N MET A 1 3.23 -15.01 -44.57
CA MET A 1 3.95 -14.69 -43.32
C MET A 1 3.47 -13.41 -42.61
N ILE A 2 2.94 -12.40 -43.31
CA ILE A 2 2.47 -11.13 -42.69
C ILE A 2 1.24 -11.32 -41.77
N ILE A 3 0.34 -12.23 -42.12
CA ILE A 3 -0.89 -12.50 -41.33
C ILE A 3 -0.55 -13.09 -39.95
N LEU A 4 0.49 -13.93 -39.85
CA LEU A 4 0.90 -14.55 -38.59
C LEU A 4 1.48 -13.51 -37.61
N PHE A 5 2.15 -12.49 -38.15
CA PHE A 5 2.74 -11.41 -37.37
C PHE A 5 1.66 -10.48 -36.78
N LEU A 6 0.56 -10.27 -37.50
CA LEU A 6 -0.58 -9.45 -37.06
C LEU A 6 -1.35 -10.06 -35.88
N ILE A 7 -1.43 -11.39 -35.80
CA ILE A 7 -2.11 -12.11 -34.71
C ILE A 7 -1.32 -12.01 -33.40
N MET A 8 0.02 -11.98 -33.46
CA MET A 8 0.86 -11.85 -32.25
C MET A 8 0.74 -10.48 -31.58
N ILE A 9 0.46 -9.42 -32.34
CA ILE A 9 0.35 -8.06 -31.79
C ILE A 9 -0.95 -7.91 -30.96
N MET A 10 -2.01 -8.64 -31.32
CA MET A 10 -3.29 -8.60 -30.58
C MET A 10 -3.24 -9.37 -29.25
N ALA A 11 -2.37 -10.38 -29.13
CA ALA A 11 -2.21 -11.15 -27.88
C ALA A 11 -1.42 -10.39 -26.79
N ALA A 12 -0.70 -9.32 -27.14
CA ALA A 12 0.06 -8.50 -26.21
C ALA A 12 -0.79 -7.49 -25.42
N CYS A 13 -2.06 -7.31 -25.79
CA CYS A 13 -3.02 -6.50 -25.06
C CYS A 13 -3.84 -7.34 -24.07
N GLN A 14 -3.18 -8.13 -23.22
CA GLN A 14 -3.82 -8.55 -21.98
C GLN A 14 -3.83 -7.33 -21.06
N SER A 15 -4.99 -6.66 -20.98
CA SER A 15 -5.26 -5.70 -19.92
C SER A 15 -5.05 -6.43 -18.59
N SER A 16 -3.99 -6.06 -17.85
CA SER A 16 -3.77 -6.56 -16.50
C SER A 16 -5.08 -6.44 -15.72
N PRO A 17 -5.47 -7.46 -14.94
CA PRO A 17 -6.62 -7.34 -14.07
C PRO A 17 -6.41 -6.09 -13.21
N LYS A 18 -7.32 -5.12 -13.34
CA LYS A 18 -7.34 -3.99 -12.41
C LYS A 18 -7.72 -4.58 -11.07
N ASN A 19 -6.71 -4.78 -10.22
CA ASN A 19 -6.91 -5.05 -8.81
C ASN A 19 -7.80 -3.93 -8.25
N GLU A 20 -8.98 -4.29 -7.74
CA GLU A 20 -9.93 -3.35 -7.15
C GLU A 20 -9.51 -3.12 -5.70
N TYR A 21 -8.98 -1.91 -5.44
CA TYR A 21 -8.56 -1.49 -4.11
C TYR A 21 -9.75 -0.92 -3.35
N LYS A 22 -9.86 -1.24 -2.05
CA LYS A 22 -10.84 -0.63 -1.13
C LYS A 22 -10.47 0.82 -0.78
N LEU A 23 -9.18 1.14 -0.80
CA LEU A 23 -8.69 2.49 -0.53
C LEU A 23 -8.40 3.26 -1.82
N SER A 24 -8.72 4.55 -1.82
CA SER A 24 -8.22 5.47 -2.84
C SER A 24 -6.71 5.62 -2.72
N ASP A 25 -6.05 6.03 -3.80
CA ASP A 25 -4.59 6.18 -3.79
C ASP A 25 -4.08 7.15 -2.72
N GLU A 26 -4.83 8.21 -2.46
CA GLU A 26 -4.51 9.19 -1.43
C GLU A 26 -4.58 8.55 -0.04
N ARG A 27 -5.66 7.79 0.24
CA ARG A 27 -5.81 7.07 1.51
C ARG A 27 -4.75 5.96 1.65
N MET A 28 -4.39 5.30 0.57
CA MET A 28 -3.31 4.29 0.55
C MET A 28 -1.94 4.92 0.85
N ALA A 29 -1.68 6.12 0.33
CA ALA A 29 -0.46 6.87 0.63
C ALA A 29 -0.39 7.30 2.10
N HIS A 30 -1.50 7.80 2.65
CA HIS A 30 -1.59 8.07 4.09
C HIS A 30 -1.40 6.82 4.95
N LEU A 31 -2.03 5.70 4.58
CA LEU A 31 -1.87 4.43 5.29
C LEU A 31 -0.41 3.99 5.30
N MET A 32 0.25 4.10 4.15
CA MET A 32 1.66 3.74 4.03
C MET A 32 2.56 4.62 4.91
N LEU A 33 2.27 5.92 5.00
CA LEU A 33 2.98 6.84 5.90
C LEU A 33 2.73 6.49 7.37
N ASP A 34 1.49 6.21 7.76
CA ASP A 34 1.13 5.83 9.14
C ASP A 34 1.84 4.54 9.57
N LEU A 35 1.89 3.54 8.67
CA LEU A 35 2.61 2.28 8.90
C LEU A 35 4.11 2.52 9.05
N GLN A 36 4.72 3.36 8.21
CA GLN A 36 6.13 3.71 8.33
C GLN A 36 6.42 4.44 9.64
N LEU A 37 5.54 5.38 10.04
CA LEU A 37 5.66 6.10 11.31
C LEU A 37 5.57 5.14 12.50
N ALA A 38 4.66 4.17 12.44
CA ALA A 38 4.54 3.13 13.46
C ALA A 38 5.82 2.30 13.56
N GLU A 39 6.39 1.86 12.44
CA GLU A 39 7.61 1.04 12.41
C GLU A 39 8.83 1.79 12.96
N VAL A 40 9.00 3.08 12.66
CA VAL A 40 10.15 3.87 13.18
C VAL A 40 10.01 4.22 14.66
N ALA A 41 8.81 4.21 15.23
CA ALA A 41 8.57 4.53 16.64
C ALA A 41 8.86 3.36 17.60
N LEU A 42 8.96 2.12 17.09
CA LEU A 42 9.10 0.91 17.90
C LEU A 42 10.52 0.58 18.41
N PRO A 43 11.63 0.80 17.65
CA PRO A 43 12.94 0.27 18.01
C PRO A 43 13.49 0.73 19.36
N ASP A 44 13.13 1.94 19.81
CA ASP A 44 13.64 2.54 21.05
C ASP A 44 12.88 2.09 22.31
N LEU A 45 11.89 1.21 22.16
CA LEU A 45 11.03 0.76 23.25
C LEU A 45 11.40 -0.64 23.75
N SER A 46 11.15 -0.93 25.03
CA SER A 46 11.27 -2.30 25.55
C SER A 46 10.26 -3.24 24.87
N PRO A 47 10.51 -4.56 24.81
CA PRO A 47 9.61 -5.50 24.14
C PRO A 47 8.14 -5.41 24.60
N LEU A 48 7.90 -5.26 25.91
CA LEU A 48 6.55 -5.11 26.47
C LEU A 48 5.85 -3.83 25.99
N GLN A 49 6.63 -2.74 25.86
CA GLN A 49 6.13 -1.48 25.33
C GLN A 49 5.87 -1.58 23.83
N GLN A 50 6.72 -2.28 23.06
CA GLN A 50 6.51 -2.50 21.63
C GLN A 50 5.18 -3.23 21.37
N ASP A 51 4.88 -4.29 22.12
CA ASP A 51 3.62 -5.02 21.95
C ASP A 51 2.40 -4.15 22.26
N SER A 52 2.49 -3.35 23.32
CA SER A 52 1.43 -2.41 23.70
C SER A 52 1.22 -1.33 22.62
N ILE A 53 2.31 -0.77 22.10
CA ILE A 53 2.28 0.29 21.08
C ILE A 53 1.79 -0.26 19.74
N ARG A 54 2.20 -1.47 19.35
CA ARG A 54 1.67 -2.16 18.15
C ARG A 54 0.15 -2.33 18.23
N LEU A 55 -0.38 -2.71 19.38
CA LEU A 55 -1.82 -2.86 19.56
C LEU A 55 -2.55 -1.51 19.39
N LEU A 56 -1.98 -0.44 19.93
CA LEU A 56 -2.54 0.91 19.79
C LEU A 56 -2.50 1.39 18.34
N PHE A 57 -1.39 1.19 17.63
CA PHE A 57 -1.31 1.50 16.20
C PHE A 57 -2.30 0.70 15.37
N LYS A 58 -2.41 -0.61 15.62
CA LYS A 58 -3.40 -1.45 14.95
C LYS A 58 -4.81 -0.89 15.11
N LYS A 59 -5.22 -0.62 16.35
CA LYS A 59 -6.54 -0.05 16.65
C LYS A 59 -6.74 1.30 15.98
N ARG A 60 -5.74 2.18 16.04
CA ARG A 60 -5.80 3.52 15.44
C ARG A 60 -5.97 3.44 13.92
N ILE A 61 -5.21 2.57 13.27
CA ILE A 61 -5.27 2.36 11.82
C ILE A 61 -6.65 1.84 11.43
N GLU A 62 -7.20 0.85 12.15
CA GLU A 62 -8.56 0.36 11.88
C GLU A 62 -9.62 1.48 12.01
N GLU A 63 -9.50 2.33 13.02
CA GLU A 63 -10.38 3.48 13.23
C GLU A 63 -10.26 4.56 12.13
N VAL A 64 -9.05 4.87 11.65
CA VAL A 64 -8.84 5.90 10.62
C VAL A 64 -9.28 5.41 9.25
N TYR A 65 -8.96 4.15 8.92
CA TYR A 65 -9.20 3.62 7.59
C TYR A 65 -10.56 2.96 7.43
N GLN A 66 -11.27 2.70 8.53
CA GLN A 66 -12.58 2.04 8.53
C GLN A 66 -12.53 0.66 7.85
N LEU A 67 -11.40 -0.03 8.05
CA LEU A 67 -11.11 -1.37 7.56
C LEU A 67 -10.54 -2.17 8.72
N SER A 68 -10.84 -3.45 8.80
CA SER A 68 -10.14 -4.34 9.73
C SER A 68 -8.67 -4.46 9.33
N TYR A 69 -7.81 -4.79 10.29
CA TYR A 69 -6.39 -4.93 10.02
C TYR A 69 -6.08 -6.02 8.98
N GLU A 70 -6.88 -7.08 8.92
CA GLU A 70 -6.74 -8.12 7.89
C GLU A 70 -7.08 -7.59 6.49
N GLU A 71 -8.07 -6.71 6.37
CA GLU A 71 -8.38 -6.05 5.10
C GLU A 71 -7.27 -5.09 4.69
N ILE A 72 -6.71 -4.35 5.65
CA ILE A 72 -5.57 -3.45 5.41
C ILE A 72 -4.34 -4.24 4.96
N LYS A 73 -4.06 -5.36 5.62
CA LYS A 73 -3.00 -6.28 5.21
C LYS A 73 -3.23 -6.79 3.78
N SER A 74 -4.46 -7.19 3.46
CA SER A 74 -4.82 -7.63 2.10
C SER A 74 -4.63 -6.52 1.05
N GLU A 75 -4.95 -5.26 1.38
CA GLU A 75 -4.72 -4.13 0.49
C GLU A 75 -3.21 -3.90 0.24
N MET A 76 -2.39 -4.03 1.29
CA MET A 76 -0.94 -3.90 1.18
C MET A 76 -0.31 -5.05 0.40
N ASP A 77 -0.78 -6.28 0.62
CA ASP A 77 -0.34 -7.46 -0.13
C ASP A 77 -0.70 -7.31 -1.62
N LEU A 78 -1.91 -6.80 -1.92
CA LEU A 78 -2.34 -6.50 -3.28
C LEU A 78 -1.46 -5.42 -3.92
N LEU A 79 -1.13 -4.36 -3.18
CA LEU A 79 -0.27 -3.27 -3.66
C LEU A 79 1.14 -3.77 -4.00
N GLN A 80 1.68 -4.72 -3.25
CA GLN A 80 3.00 -5.34 -3.53
C GLN A 80 3.02 -6.09 -4.87
N THR A 81 1.87 -6.58 -5.34
CA THR A 81 1.75 -7.26 -6.65
C THR A 81 1.66 -6.31 -7.84
N ASP A 82 1.49 -5.00 -7.62
CA ASP A 82 1.39 -3.97 -8.66
C ASP A 82 2.53 -2.93 -8.51
N PRO A 83 3.71 -3.17 -9.12
CA PRO A 83 4.87 -2.28 -9.00
C PRO A 83 4.61 -0.85 -9.48
N LYS A 84 3.73 -0.66 -10.47
CA LYS A 84 3.40 0.67 -10.98
C LYS A 84 2.58 1.45 -9.95
N LYS A 85 1.58 0.80 -9.36
CA LYS A 85 0.78 1.38 -8.30
C LYS A 85 1.61 1.62 -7.05
N LEU A 86 2.42 0.65 -6.64
CA LEU A 86 3.31 0.78 -5.48
C LEU A 86 4.22 2.01 -5.60
N LYS A 87 4.89 2.18 -6.75
CA LYS A 87 5.71 3.38 -7.00
C LYS A 87 4.90 4.67 -6.86
N LEU A 88 3.72 4.73 -7.45
CA LEU A 88 2.84 5.88 -7.36
C LEU A 88 2.44 6.22 -5.91
N ILE A 89 2.14 5.19 -5.11
CA ILE A 89 1.80 5.37 -3.69
C ILE A 89 3.02 5.84 -2.89
N ILE A 90 4.20 5.25 -3.11
CA ILE A 90 5.47 5.68 -2.48
C ILE A 90 5.76 7.14 -2.80
N ASP A 91 5.70 7.53 -4.08
CA ASP A 91 6.01 8.89 -4.51
C ASP A 91 5.06 9.90 -3.85
N ARG A 92 3.77 9.55 -3.68
CA ARG A 92 2.79 10.37 -2.95
C ARG A 92 3.05 10.43 -1.46
N ALA A 93 3.31 9.29 -0.82
CA ALA A 93 3.63 9.24 0.62
C ALA A 93 4.87 10.08 0.93
N LYS A 94 5.88 10.05 0.04
CA LYS A 94 7.07 10.89 0.14
C LYS A 94 6.72 12.38 0.05
N GLN A 95 5.91 12.79 -0.94
CA GLN A 95 5.47 14.19 -1.05
C GLN A 95 4.75 14.67 0.21
N MET A 96 3.92 13.81 0.82
CA MET A 96 3.25 14.11 2.09
C MET A 96 4.26 14.27 3.22
N ALA A 97 5.21 13.35 3.36
CA ALA A 97 6.27 13.44 4.37
C ALA A 97 7.13 14.70 4.23
N ASP A 98 7.52 15.05 3.00
CA ASP A 98 8.30 16.24 2.69
C ASP A 98 7.54 17.54 3.00
N SER A 99 6.20 17.52 2.98
CA SER A 99 5.35 18.68 3.31
C SER A 99 5.16 18.94 4.80
N ILE A 100 5.57 18.00 5.66
CA ILE A 100 5.46 18.09 7.13
C ILE A 100 6.74 18.71 7.74
N GLN A 101 7.84 18.78 6.97
CA GLN A 101 9.11 19.41 7.36
C GLN A 101 9.15 20.90 6.96
#